data_AF-R9JRS6-F1
#
_entry.id   AF-R9JRS6-F1
#
_cell.length_a   1.000
_cell.length_b   1.000
_cell.length_c   1.000
_cell.angle_alpha   90.00
_cell.angle_beta   90.00
_cell.angle_gamma   90.00
#
_symmetry.space_group_name_H-M   'P 1'
#
loop_
_entity.id
_entity.type
_entity.pdbx_description
1 polymer ?
#
loop_
_entity_poly.entity_id
_entity_poly.type
_entity_poly.pdbx_seq_one_letter_code
_entity_poly.pdbx_strand_id
1 'polypeptide(L)' 'MDIRVEPILYEQKSVFIQMLELYNYDFSEFSNDDINEYGYFGYEHIDDYWNEEGRHPFFIKVNGKLAGLF' A
#
# COMPACT_ATOMS: atom_id res chain seq x y z
N MET A 1 15.38 3.32 -18.54
CA MET A 1 14.60 3.36 -17.28
C MET A 1 14.23 1.93 -16.95
N ASP A 2 14.72 1.38 -15.83
CA ASP A 2 14.39 0.02 -15.38
C ASP A 2 13.11 0.08 -14.54
N ILE A 3 12.06 -0.62 -14.95
CA ILE A 3 10.78 -0.71 -14.22
C ILE A 3 10.55 -2.17 -13.87
N ARG A 4 10.27 -2.44 -12.59
CA ARG A 4 9.95 -3.78 -12.10
C ARG A 4 8.65 -3.76 -11.32
N VAL A 5 7.91 -4.85 -11.45
CA VAL A 5 6.72 -5.16 -10.66
C VAL A 5 7.05 -6.44 -9.89
N GLU A 6 7.06 -6.36 -8.57
CA GLU A 6 7.48 -7.44 -7.69
C GLU A 6 6.38 -7.70 -6.65
N PRO A 7 6.03 -8.96 -6.36
CA PRO A 7 5.03 -9.25 -5.33
C PRO A 7 5.51 -8.72 -3.98
N ILE A 8 4.58 -8.17 -3.20
CA ILE A 8 4.85 -7.76 -1.82
C ILE A 8 4.77 -8.99 -0.94
N LEU A 9 5.91 -9.38 -0.38
CA LEU A 9 5.96 -10.47 0.59
C LEU A 9 5.35 -10.04 1.92
N TYR A 10 4.84 -10.98 2.70
CA TYR A 10 4.20 -10.68 3.99
C TYR A 10 5.15 -9.91 4.94
N GLU A 11 6.44 -10.21 4.89
CA GLU A 11 7.49 -9.52 5.68
C GLU A 11 7.64 -8.03 5.31
N GLN A 12 7.15 -7.64 4.13
CA GLN A 12 7.18 -6.26 3.62
C GLN A 12 5.86 -5.52 3.87
N LYS A 13 4.90 -6.13 4.57
CA LYS A 13 3.58 -5.55 4.88
C LYS A 13 3.66 -4.16 5.50
N SER A 14 4.64 -3.91 6.37
CA SER A 14 4.80 -2.59 7.00
C SER A 14 5.12 -1.48 5.98
N VAL A 15 5.91 -1.79 4.94
CA VAL A 15 6.22 -0.85 3.85
C VAL A 15 4.98 -0.61 3.00
N PHE A 16 4.19 -1.66 2.73
CA PHE A 16 2.93 -1.55 2.00
C PHE A 16 1.94 -0.64 2.72
N ILE A 17 1.74 -0.84 4.03
CA ILE A 17 0.88 0.00 4.87
C ILE A 17 1.36 1.45 4.84
N GLN A 18 2.64 1.73 5.08
CA GLN A 18 3.15 3.10 5.10
C GLN A 18 2.95 3.83 3.77
N MET A 19 3.14 3.14 2.64
CA MET A 19 2.86 3.73 1.35
C MET A 19 1.36 3.97 1.18
N LEU A 20 0.50 3.02 1.56
CA LEU A 20 -0.95 3.15 1.47
C LEU A 20 -1.49 4.31 2.31
N GLU A 21 -0.94 4.55 3.50
CA GLU A 21 -1.26 5.73 4.32
C GLU A 21 -0.99 7.05 3.58
N LEU A 22 0.11 7.14 2.82
CA LEU A 22 0.42 8.32 2.01
C LEU A 22 -0.58 8.49 0.86
N TYR A 23 -0.96 7.39 0.20
CA TYR A 23 -2.01 7.44 -0.83
C TYR A 23 -3.36 7.84 -0.23
N ASN A 24 -3.75 7.28 0.91
CA ASN A 24 -4.99 7.64 1.59
C ASN A 24 -4.99 9.10 2.03
N TYR A 25 -3.85 9.63 2.50
CA TYR A 25 -3.69 11.05 2.78
C TYR A 25 -3.94 11.92 1.54
N ASP A 26 -3.31 11.59 0.40
CA ASP A 26 -3.51 12.33 -0.84
C ASP A 26 -4.97 12.24 -1.34
N PHE A 27 -5.62 11.09 -1.16
CA PHE A 27 -7.03 10.90 -1.54
C PHE A 27 -8.02 11.51 -0.55
N SER A 28 -7.62 11.74 0.70
CA SER A 28 -8.48 12.33 1.73
C SER A 28 -8.99 13.72 1.35
N GLU A 29 -8.25 14.44 0.50
CA GLU A 29 -8.68 15.70 -0.13
C GLU A 29 -10.00 15.57 -0.91
N PHE A 30 -10.35 14.36 -1.35
CA PHE A 30 -11.51 14.05 -2.16
C PHE A 30 -12.51 13.10 -1.50
N SER A 31 -12.06 12.24 -0.56
CA SER A 31 -12.90 11.20 0.07
C SER A 31 -13.51 11.60 1.41
N ASN A 32 -13.09 12.74 2.01
CA ASN A 32 -13.52 13.18 3.34
C ASN A 32 -13.17 12.16 4.46
N ASP A 33 -12.23 11.26 4.18
CA ASP A 33 -11.63 10.37 5.17
C ASP A 33 -10.70 11.17 6.10
N ASP A 34 -10.55 10.71 7.32
CA ASP A 34 -9.66 11.32 8.33
C ASP A 34 -8.95 10.22 9.13
N ILE A 35 -7.90 10.61 9.85
CA ILE A 35 -7.15 9.70 10.69
C ILE A 35 -7.99 9.21 11.88
N ASN A 36 -7.78 7.95 12.27
CA ASN A 36 -8.37 7.37 13.47
C ASN A 36 -7.63 7.81 14.75
N GLU A 37 -8.10 7.33 15.91
CA GLU A 37 -7.53 7.66 17.24
C GLU A 37 -6.05 7.29 17.42
N TYR A 38 -5.50 6.46 16.53
CA TYR A 38 -4.10 6.02 16.54
C TYR A 38 -3.24 6.78 15.52
N GLY A 39 -3.82 7.72 14.76
CA GLY A 39 -3.11 8.52 13.77
C GLY A 39 -2.93 7.86 12.40
N TYR A 40 -3.77 6.88 12.06
CA TYR A 40 -3.76 6.21 10.76
C TYR A 40 -5.05 6.46 9.99
N PHE A 41 -4.96 6.61 8.66
CA PHE A 41 -6.10 6.45 7.76
C PHE A 41 -6.57 4.99 7.76
N GLY A 42 -5.62 4.05 7.79
CA GLY A 42 -5.88 2.63 7.88
C GLY A 42 -6.41 2.00 6.59
N TYR A 43 -6.46 0.67 6.61
CA TYR A 43 -7.10 -0.13 5.57
C TYR A 43 -7.52 -1.48 6.17
N GLU A 44 -8.84 -1.71 6.26
CA GLU A 44 -9.39 -2.87 6.97
C GLU A 44 -8.98 -4.22 6.35
N HIS A 45 -8.80 -4.26 5.03
CA HIS A 45 -8.56 -5.47 4.26
C HIS A 45 -7.07 -5.73 3.97
N ILE A 46 -6.17 -5.19 4.81
CA ILE A 46 -4.73 -5.28 4.53
C ILE A 46 -4.22 -6.72 4.51
N ASP A 47 -4.73 -7.57 5.41
CA ASP A 47 -4.31 -8.97 5.51
C ASP A 47 -4.92 -9.86 4.41
N ASP A 48 -6.02 -9.43 3.80
CA ASP A 48 -6.71 -10.20 2.77
C ASP A 48 -5.83 -10.40 1.54
N TYR A 49 -4.86 -9.50 1.30
CA TYR A 49 -3.86 -9.62 0.23
C TYR A 49 -2.97 -10.87 0.31
N TRP A 50 -2.85 -11.49 1.49
CA TRP A 50 -2.07 -12.72 1.67
C TRP A 50 -2.94 -13.93 2.05
N ASN A 51 -4.18 -13.71 2.46
CA ASN A 51 -5.07 -14.77 2.96
C ASN A 51 -6.18 -15.16 1.97
N GLU A 52 -6.54 -14.28 1.01
CA GLU A 52 -7.58 -14.55 0.02
C GLU A 52 -6.99 -14.85 -1.36
N GLU A 53 -7.51 -15.90 -2.02
CA GLU A 53 -7.17 -16.17 -3.42
C GLU A 53 -7.63 -15.02 -4.32
N GLY A 54 -6.78 -14.63 -5.27
CA GLY A 54 -7.08 -13.58 -6.25
C GLY A 54 -6.74 -12.16 -5.80
N ARG A 55 -6.27 -11.96 -4.57
CA ARG A 55 -5.64 -10.71 -4.14
C ARG A 55 -4.14 -10.86 -4.14
N HIS A 56 -3.45 -9.93 -4.81
CA HIS A 56 -2.01 -9.99 -4.98
C HIS A 56 -1.43 -8.58 -4.90
N PRO A 57 -0.72 -8.25 -3.81
CA PRO A 57 -0.09 -6.95 -3.68
C PRO A 57 1.24 -6.92 -4.44
N PHE A 58 1.53 -5.83 -5.13
CA PHE A 58 2.81 -5.64 -5.84
C PHE A 58 3.43 -4.28 -5.57
N PHE A 59 4.75 -4.25 -5.43
CA PHE A 59 5.52 -3.01 -5.53
C PHE A 59 5.87 -2.72 -6.98
N ILE A 60 5.75 -1.46 -7.35
CA ILE A 60 6.33 -0.90 -8.56
C ILE A 60 7.65 -0.24 -8.16
N LYS A 61 8.74 -0.63 -8.83
CA LYS A 61 10.06 -0.03 -8.64
C LYS A 61 10.57 0.60 -9.92
N VAL A 62 11.17 1.78 -9.79
CA VAL A 62 11.88 2.48 -10.88
C VAL A 62 13.34 2.65 -10.48
N ASN A 63 14.24 2.09 -11.28
CA ASN A 63 15.68 2.05 -11.00
C ASN A 63 15.98 1.53 -9.58
N GLY A 64 15.28 0.47 -9.16
CA GLY A 64 15.44 -0.18 -7.86
C GLY A 64 14.77 0.53 -6.67
N LYS A 65 14.17 1.71 -6.86
CA LYS A 65 13.49 2.47 -5.80
C LYS A 65 11.99 2.25 -5.85
N LEU A 66 11.33 2.23 -4.69
CA LEU A 66 9.87 2.20 -4.60
C LEU A 66 9.28 3.42 -5.31
N ALA A 67 8.32 3.16 -6.20
CA ALA A 67 7.66 4.17 -7.01
C ALA A 67 6.13 4.05 -6.97
N GLY A 68 5.61 2.91 -6.51
CA GLY A 68 4.17 2.70 -6.36
C GLY A 68 3.84 1.33 -5.81
N LEU A 69 2.54 1.08 -5.66
CA LEU A 69 1.95 -0.18 -5.24
C LEU A 69 0.67 -0.43 -6.04
N PHE A 70 0.24 -1.68 -6.15
CA PHE A 70 -1.12 -2.06 -6.56
C PHE A 70 -1.55 -3.36 -5.88
#